data_AF-A0A938KIV6-F1
#
_entry.id   AF-A0A938KIV6-F1
#
_cell.length_a   1.000
_cell.length_b   1.000
_cell.length_c   1.000
_cell.angle_alpha   90.00
_cell.angle_beta   90.00
_cell.angle_gamma   90.00
#
_symmetry.space_group_name_H-M   'P 1'
#
loop_
_entity.id
_entity.type
_entity.pdbx_description
1 polymer ?
#
loop_
_entity_poly.entity_id
_entity_poly.type
_entity_poly.pdbx_seq_one_letter_code
_entity_poly.pdbx_strand_id
1 'polypeptide(L)' 'MKTSRFAALSLLFSVGGAALAVYAADVAGNWNEHCSKCHGADGKGQTKMGKKLGLRDLTDPA' A
#
# COMPACT_ATOMS: atom_id res chain seq x y z
N MET A 1 24.83 26.69 30.37
CA MET A 1 24.04 27.50 29.42
C MET A 1 24.09 27.05 27.96
N LYS A 2 25.10 26.30 27.48
CA LYS A 2 25.18 25.85 26.06
C LYS A 2 24.21 24.69 25.72
N THR A 3 23.90 23.84 26.69
CA THR A 3 23.00 22.67 26.52
C THR A 3 21.54 23.03 26.26
N SER A 4 21.08 24.20 26.72
CA SER A 4 19.69 24.66 26.54
C SER A 4 19.36 25.09 25.11
N ARG A 5 20.37 25.50 24.33
CA ARG A 5 20.19 25.88 22.91
C ARG A 5 20.09 24.66 22.01
N PHE A 6 20.81 23.58 22.34
CA PHE A 6 20.73 22.31 21.64
C PHE A 6 19.41 21.59 21.91
N ALA A 7 18.92 21.61 23.15
CA ALA A 7 17.63 21.00 23.49
C ALA A 7 16.45 21.66 22.74
N ALA A 8 16.46 23.00 22.59
CA ALA A 8 15.43 23.72 21.85
C ALA A 8 15.49 23.46 20.34
N LEU A 9 16.69 23.27 19.77
CA LEU A 9 16.87 22.97 18.34
C LEU A 9 16.46 21.53 17.99
N SER A 10 16.71 20.58 18.89
CA SER A 10 16.30 19.17 18.73
C SER A 10 14.78 19.00 18.80
N LEU A 11 14.09 19.80 19.62
CA LEU A 11 12.62 19.74 19.75
C LEU A 11 11.90 20.27 18.50
N LEU A 12 12.49 21.24 17.79
CA LEU A 12 11.96 21.77 16.53
C LEU A 12 12.06 20.78 15.36
N PHE A 13 13.06 19.89 15.36
CA PHE A 13 13.20 18.84 14.35
C PHE A 13 12.17 17.71 14.50
N SER A 14 11.73 17.42 15.73
CA SER A 14 10.73 16.38 16.00
C SER A 14 9.29 16.78 15.61
N VAL A 15 8.99 18.09 15.50
CA VAL A 15 7.64 18.59 15.19
C VAL A 15 7.53 19.11 13.75
N GLY A 16 8.64 19.52 13.11
CA GLY A 16 8.64 20.08 11.75
C GLY A 16 8.60 19.06 10.60
N GLY A 17 8.69 17.75 10.86
CA GLY A 17 8.80 16.71 9.83
C GLY A 17 7.47 16.03 9.41
N ALA A 18 6.34 16.41 9.99
CA ALA A 18 5.08 15.64 9.87
C ALA A 18 4.24 15.93 8.62
N ALA A 19 4.83 16.46 7.55
CA ALA A 19 4.18 16.54 6.22
C ALA A 19 4.74 15.47 5.27
N LEU A 20 5.07 14.28 5.80
CA LEU A 20 5.25 13.10 4.96
C LEU A 20 3.91 12.80 4.32
N ALA A 21 3.76 13.15 3.05
CA ALA A 21 2.61 12.75 2.26
C ALA A 21 2.60 11.23 2.17
N VAL A 22 1.79 10.59 3.01
CA VAL A 22 1.55 9.15 2.97
C VAL A 22 0.61 8.91 1.79
N TYR A 23 1.20 8.73 0.59
CA TYR A 23 0.42 8.33 -0.57
C TYR A 23 0.14 6.83 -0.49
N ALA A 24 -1.13 6.47 -0.53
CA ALA A 24 -1.51 5.08 -0.82
C ALA A 24 -1.05 4.75 -2.25
N ALA A 25 -0.68 3.49 -2.49
CA ALA A 25 -0.47 3.01 -3.85
C ALA A 25 -1.75 3.19 -4.67
N ASP A 26 -1.60 3.49 -5.95
CA ASP A 26 -2.74 3.58 -6.85
C ASP A 26 -3.43 2.21 -7.02
N VAL A 27 -4.63 2.24 -7.61
CA VAL A 27 -5.45 1.03 -7.81
C VAL A 27 -4.69 -0.03 -8.61
N ALA A 28 -3.91 0.36 -9.62
CA ALA A 28 -3.16 -0.57 -10.46
C ALA A 28 -1.99 -1.21 -9.69
N GLY A 29 -1.29 -0.42 -8.86
CA GLY A 29 -0.23 -0.89 -7.98
C GLY A 29 -0.75 -1.93 -6.99
N ASN A 30 -1.83 -1.62 -6.28
CA ASN A 30 -2.46 -2.56 -5.35
C ASN A 30 -2.94 -3.83 -6.07
N TRP A 31 -3.55 -3.70 -7.24
CA TRP A 31 -4.03 -4.84 -8.02
C TRP A 31 -2.87 -5.77 -8.41
N ASN A 32 -1.80 -5.19 -8.94
CA ASN A 32 -0.64 -5.96 -9.38
C ASN A 32 0.05 -6.68 -8.21
N GLU A 33 0.18 -6.02 -7.06
CA GLU A 33 0.91 -6.56 -5.92
C GLU A 33 0.14 -7.65 -5.16
N HIS A 34 -1.17 -7.44 -4.97
CA HIS A 34 -1.97 -8.22 -4.03
C HIS A 34 -3.03 -9.10 -4.70
N CYS A 35 -3.55 -8.72 -5.87
CA CYS A 35 -4.74 -9.35 -6.46
C CYS A 35 -4.42 -10.24 -7.66
N SER A 36 -3.57 -9.76 -8.57
CA SER A 36 -3.35 -10.35 -9.90
C SER A 36 -2.82 -11.79 -9.88
N LYS A 37 -2.10 -12.15 -8.82
CA LYS A 37 -1.57 -13.51 -8.60
C LYS A 37 -2.69 -14.55 -8.52
N CYS A 38 -3.86 -14.17 -8.00
CA CYS A 38 -5.05 -14.98 -7.88
C CYS A 38 -6.04 -14.72 -9.03
N HIS A 39 -6.28 -13.44 -9.34
CA HIS A 39 -7.40 -12.97 -10.16
C HIS A 39 -6.99 -12.39 -11.53
N GLY A 40 -5.75 -12.61 -11.99
CA GLY A 40 -5.31 -12.16 -13.31
C GLY A 40 -5.25 -10.64 -13.44
N ALA A 41 -4.90 -10.14 -14.64
CA ALA A 41 -4.95 -8.70 -14.92
C ALA A 41 -6.40 -8.21 -15.16
N ASP A 42 -7.29 -9.13 -15.51
CA ASP A 42 -8.66 -8.89 -15.94
C ASP A 42 -9.72 -9.19 -14.85
N GLY A 43 -9.31 -9.53 -13.63
CA GLY A 43 -10.23 -9.85 -12.53
C GLY A 43 -10.70 -11.31 -12.49
N LYS A 44 -10.34 -12.11 -13.50
CA LYS A 44 -10.76 -13.50 -13.60
C LYS A 44 -9.96 -14.41 -12.68
N GLY A 45 -10.64 -15.31 -11.97
CA GLY A 45 -10.03 -16.38 -11.18
C GLY A 45 -9.29 -17.47 -11.98
N GLN A 46 -8.88 -17.19 -13.23
CA GLN A 46 -8.37 -18.18 -14.19
C GLN A 46 -6.86 -18.43 -14.10
N THR A 47 -6.16 -17.77 -13.18
CA THR A 47 -4.74 -18.06 -12.90
C THR A 47 -4.56 -19.51 -12.43
N LYS A 48 -3.33 -20.05 -12.51
CA LYS A 48 -3.04 -21.39 -11.99
C LYS A 48 -3.44 -21.54 -10.51
N MET A 49 -3.21 -20.49 -9.72
CA MET A 49 -3.59 -20.46 -8.30
C MET A 49 -5.10 -20.32 -8.12
N GLY A 50 -5.74 -19.42 -8.87
CA GLY A 50 -7.19 -19.21 -8.85
C GLY A 50 -7.96 -20.48 -9.17
N LYS A 51 -7.56 -21.21 -10.22
CA LYS A 51 -8.13 -22.51 -10.57
C LYS A 51 -7.90 -23.56 -9.50
N LYS A 52 -6.68 -23.64 -8.94
CA LYS A 52 -6.34 -24.61 -7.88
C LYS A 52 -7.19 -24.41 -6.61
N LEU A 53 -7.49 -23.17 -6.25
CA LEU A 53 -8.23 -22.82 -5.04
C LEU A 53 -9.73 -22.64 -5.28
N GLY A 54 -10.21 -22.77 -6.52
CA GLY A 54 -11.61 -22.55 -6.86
C GLY A 54 -12.09 -21.12 -6.59
N LEU A 55 -11.24 -20.12 -6.85
CA LEU A 55 -11.57 -18.72 -6.59
C LEU A 55 -12.67 -18.21 -7.55
N ARG A 56 -13.56 -17.39 -7.02
CA ARG A 56 -14.63 -16.73 -7.78
C ARG A 56 -14.07 -15.80 -8.86
N ASP A 57 -14.76 -15.72 -9.99
CA ASP A 57 -14.49 -14.71 -11.01
C ASP A 57 -15.05 -13.36 -10.53
N LEU A 58 -14.20 -12.36 -10.36
CA LEU A 58 -14.62 -11.03 -9.88
C LEU A 58 -15.29 -10.19 -10.98
N THR A 59 -15.35 -10.71 -12.20
CA THR A 59 -16.09 -10.11 -13.32
C THR A 59 -17.50 -10.68 -13.47
N ASP A 60 -17.87 -11.67 -12.65
CA ASP A 60 -19.22 -12.22 -12.62
C ASP A 60 -20.19 -11.21 -11.98
N PRO A 61 -21.27 -10.79 -12.66
CA PRO A 61 -22.28 -9.89 -12.10
C PRO A 61 -23.20 -10.54 -11.05
N ALA A 62 -23.00 -11.83 -10.72
CA ALA A 62 -23.80 -12.62 -9.77
C ALA A 62 -23.82 -12.09 -8.32
#